data_AF-A0A7C4MBV2-F1
#
_entry.id   AF-A0A7C4MBV2-F1
#
_cell.length_a   1.000
_cell.length_b   1.000
_cell.length_c   1.000
_cell.angle_alpha   90.00
_cell.angle_beta   90.00
_cell.angle_gamma   90.00
#
_symmetry.space_group_name_H-M   'P 1'
#
loop_
_entity.id
_entity.type
_entity.pdbx_description
1 polymer ?
#
loop_
_entity_poly.entity_id
_entity_poly.type
_entity_poly.pdbx_seq_one_letter_code
_entity_poly.pdbx_strand_id
1 'polypeptide(L)'
;MPSLLIEAKCRIHGIERYRIKIIKKHNIEPDAIKPKFRTRPTYGLSGIIIGKNISYEMAKEYLLQNLDSLGLAYLNILSVKIQK
;
A
#
# COMPACT_ATOMS: atom_id res chain seq x y z
N MET A 1 9.81 -2.25 10.65
CA MET A 1 9.10 -1.10 10.05
C MET A 1 7.79 -1.66 9.54
N PRO A 2 6.65 -1.10 9.96
CA PRO A 2 5.35 -1.63 9.60
C PRO A 2 5.16 -1.60 8.07
N SER A 3 4.62 -2.69 7.53
CA SER A 3 4.38 -2.85 6.10
C SER A 3 3.16 -3.72 5.83
N LEU A 4 2.55 -3.52 4.67
CA LEU A 4 1.49 -4.37 4.14
C LEU A 4 2.13 -5.38 3.19
N LEU A 5 1.97 -6.66 3.50
CA LEU A 5 2.25 -7.74 2.58
C LEU A 5 0.98 -8.03 1.80
N ILE A 6 1.01 -7.80 0.51
CA ILE A 6 -0.08 -8.07 -0.42
C ILE A 6 0.31 -9.30 -1.22
N GLU A 7 -0.52 -10.32 -1.14
CA GLU A 7 -0.47 -11.47 -2.04
C GLU A 7 -1.53 -11.27 -3.11
N ALA A 8 -1.12 -11.30 -4.36
CA ALA A 8 -1.99 -11.10 -5.50
C ALA A 8 -1.73 -12.15 -6.58
N LYS A 9 -2.77 -12.46 -7.35
CA LYS A 9 -2.65 -13.31 -8.53
C LYS A 9 -2.56 -12.41 -9.76
N CYS A 10 -1.41 -12.42 -10.41
CA CYS A 10 -1.19 -11.86 -11.73
C CYS A 10 -1.56 -12.90 -12.79
N ARG A 11 -2.28 -12.47 -13.83
CA ARG A 11 -2.67 -13.35 -14.94
C ARG A 11 -1.47 -13.86 -15.74
N ILE A 12 -0.34 -13.14 -15.69
CA ILE A 12 0.85 -13.40 -16.53
C ILE A 12 1.86 -14.29 -15.78
N HIS A 13 2.15 -13.99 -14.51
CA HIS A 13 3.24 -14.65 -13.76
C HIS A 13 2.76 -15.54 -12.59
N GLY A 14 1.45 -15.68 -12.37
CA GLY A 14 0.92 -16.50 -11.28
C GLY A 14 0.77 -15.71 -9.96
N ILE A 15 1.27 -16.24 -8.85
CA ILE A 15 1.13 -15.60 -7.53
C ILE A 15 2.33 -14.68 -7.29
N GLU A 16 2.05 -13.39 -7.09
CA GLU A 16 3.03 -12.36 -6.80
C GLU A 16 2.83 -11.81 -5.39
N ARG A 17 3.93 -11.41 -4.76
CA ARG A 17 3.93 -10.82 -3.42
C ARG A 17 4.56 -9.44 -3.45
N TYR A 18 3.85 -8.48 -2.90
CA TYR A 18 4.26 -7.08 -2.85
C TYR A 18 4.34 -6.63 -1.41
N ARG A 19 5.41 -5.90 -1.08
CA ARG A 19 5.54 -5.24 0.22
C ARG A 19 5.40 -3.74 0.06
N ILE A 20 4.39 -3.16 0.71
CA ILE A 20 4.15 -1.73 0.73
C ILE A 20 4.48 -1.20 2.12
N LYS A 21 5.44 -0.28 2.18
CA LYS A 21 5.89 0.29 3.46
C LYS A 21 4.85 1.26 4.01
N ILE A 22 4.56 1.20 5.31
CA ILE A 22 3.78 2.24 5.98
C ILE A 22 4.75 3.20 6.67
N ILE A 23 4.68 4.48 6.31
CA ILE A 23 5.58 5.53 6.80
C ILE A 23 4.76 6.53 7.60
N LYS A 24 4.91 6.49 8.92
CA LYS A 24 4.24 7.44 9.81
C LYS A 24 5.01 8.75 9.85
N LYS A 25 4.36 9.86 9.51
CA LYS A 25 4.93 11.21 9.54
C LYS A 25 4.18 12.11 10.52
N HIS A 26 4.94 12.91 11.25
CA HIS A 26 4.41 13.86 12.24
C HIS A 26 4.29 15.30 11.69
N ASN A 27 4.96 15.62 10.58
CA ASN A 27 4.95 16.94 9.94
C ASN A 27 3.91 17.05 8.82
N ILE A 28 2.87 16.21 8.84
CA ILE A 28 1.75 16.26 7.90
C ILE A 28 0.45 16.32 8.69
N GLU A 29 -0.65 16.62 8.02
CA GLU A 29 -1.98 16.60 8.62
C GLU A 29 -2.21 15.27 9.39
N PRO A 30 -2.69 15.33 10.65
CA PRO A 30 -2.78 14.16 11.53
C PRO A 30 -3.59 12.99 10.95
N ASP A 31 -4.60 13.30 10.15
CA ASP A 31 -5.54 12.34 9.56
C ASP A 31 -5.27 12.10 8.06
N ALA A 32 -4.16 12.59 7.51
CA ALA A 32 -3.85 12.40 6.11
C ALA A 32 -3.31 10.99 5.81
N ILE A 33 -3.79 10.43 4.70
CA ILE A 33 -3.24 9.22 4.07
C ILE A 33 -2.81 9.59 2.65
N LYS A 34 -1.53 9.42 2.34
CA LYS A 34 -0.96 9.79 1.04
C LYS A 34 -0.20 8.60 0.42
N PRO A 35 -0.51 8.20 -0.82
CA PRO A 35 0.27 7.17 -1.49
C PRO A 35 1.66 7.70 -1.85
N LYS A 36 2.66 6.84 -1.73
CA LYS A 36 4.04 7.12 -2.15
C LYS A 36 4.40 6.22 -3.32
N PHE A 37 4.49 6.83 -4.49
CA PHE A 37 4.92 6.14 -5.70
C PHE A 37 6.45 6.17 -5.83
N ARG A 38 7.04 5.06 -6.27
CA ARG A 38 8.41 5.06 -6.79
C ARG A 38 8.37 5.54 -8.24
N THR A 39 9.39 6.27 -8.67
CA THR A 39 9.52 6.75 -10.06
C THR A 39 10.48 5.89 -10.88
N ARG A 40 11.35 5.09 -10.24
CA ARG A 40 12.33 4.20 -10.89
C ARG A 40 12.49 2.88 -10.10
N PRO A 41 12.83 1.74 -10.74
CA PRO A 41 12.96 1.54 -12.19
C PRO A 41 11.61 1.54 -12.93
N THR A 42 10.49 1.26 -12.26
CA THR A 42 9.13 1.36 -12.82
C THR A 42 8.22 2.14 -11.89
N TYR A 43 7.32 2.96 -12.46
CA TYR A 43 6.33 3.69 -11.67
C TYR A 43 5.39 2.73 -10.96
N GLY A 44 5.19 2.91 -9.66
CA GLY A 44 4.32 2.01 -8.90
C GLY A 44 4.25 2.36 -7.42
N LEU A 45 3.25 1.81 -6.74
CA LEU A 45 3.05 2.05 -5.31
C LEU A 45 4.19 1.42 -4.51
N SER A 46 4.93 2.24 -3.77
CA SER A 46 6.09 1.82 -2.96
C SER A 46 5.82 1.87 -1.46
N GLY A 47 4.87 2.71 -1.05
CA GLY A 47 4.51 2.91 0.34
C GLY A 47 3.26 3.76 0.50
N ILE A 48 2.76 3.81 1.72
CA ILE A 48 1.70 4.72 2.15
C ILE A 48 2.27 5.57 3.27
N ILE A 49 2.11 6.88 3.14
CA ILE A 49 2.45 7.85 4.19
C ILE A 49 1.18 8.09 5.00
N ILE A 50 1.27 7.94 6.31
CA ILE A 50 0.15 8.14 7.23
C ILE A 50 0.48 9.23 8.25
N GLY A 51 -0.54 10.00 8.62
CA GLY A 51 -0.48 10.98 9.70
C GLY A 51 -0.45 10.34 11.08
N LYS A 52 -0.35 11.18 12.12
CA LYS A 52 -0.22 10.76 13.51
C LYS A 52 -1.42 9.94 14.01
N ASN A 53 -2.63 10.33 13.63
CA ASN A 53 -3.87 9.72 14.14
C ASN A 53 -4.30 8.48 13.36
N ILE A 54 -3.74 8.27 12.18
CA ILE A 54 -4.08 7.14 11.34
C ILE A 54 -3.44 5.85 11.89
N SER A 55 -4.27 4.81 11.98
CA SER A 55 -3.88 3.46 12.34
C SER A 55 -3.38 2.67 11.13
N TYR A 56 -2.70 1.55 11.37
CA TYR A 56 -2.24 0.68 10.28
C TYR A 56 -3.41 -0.02 9.59
N GLU A 57 -4.50 -0.25 10.32
CA GLU A 57 -5.76 -0.80 9.83
C GLU A 57 -6.43 0.16 8.85
N MET A 58 -6.49 1.46 9.17
CA MET A 58 -6.99 2.48 8.23
C MET A 58 -6.14 2.57 6.96
N ALA A 59 -4.81 2.42 7.08
CA ALA A 59 -3.93 2.37 5.92
C ALA A 59 -4.20 1.16 5.02
N LYS A 60 -4.54 0.01 5.62
CA LYS A 60 -4.94 -1.20 4.90
C LYS A 60 -6.27 -1.00 4.18
N GLU A 61 -7.27 -0.44 4.86
CA GLU A 61 -8.58 -0.15 4.27
C GLU A 61 -8.48 0.83 3.11
N TYR A 62 -7.72 1.92 3.30
CA TYR A 62 -7.44 2.88 2.24
C TYR A 62 -6.87 2.21 0.99
N LEU A 63 -5.91 1.31 1.17
CA LEU A 63 -5.32 0.58 0.04
C LEU A 63 -6.35 -0.28 -0.69
N LEU A 64 -7.17 -1.04 0.04
CA LEU A 64 -8.19 -1.91 -0.53
C LEU A 64 -9.28 -1.13 -1.28
N GLN A 65 -9.66 0.05 -0.78
CA GLN A 65 -10.67 0.91 -1.41
C GLN A 65 -10.15 1.64 -2.66
N ASN A 66 -8.84 1.82 -2.79
CA ASN A 66 -8.23 2.66 -3.83
C ASN A 66 -7.32 1.88 -4.81
N LEU A 67 -7.44 0.56 -4.91
CA LEU A 67 -6.56 -0.26 -5.75
C LEU A 67 -6.49 0.23 -7.20
N ASP A 68 -7.64 0.62 -7.76
CA ASP A 68 -7.72 1.10 -9.13
C ASP A 68 -6.97 2.42 -9.33
N SER A 69 -7.27 3.40 -8.47
CA SER A 69 -6.60 4.71 -8.45
C SER A 69 -5.10 4.62 -8.17
N LEU A 70 -4.66 3.56 -7.48
CA LEU A 70 -3.26 3.31 -7.15
C LEU A 70 -2.52 2.53 -8.26
N GLY A 71 -3.20 2.21 -9.36
CA GLY A 71 -2.62 1.49 -10.50
C GLY A 71 -2.41 -0.01 -10.22
N LEU A 72 -3.16 -0.58 -9.27
CA LEU A 72 -3.09 -2.00 -8.90
C LEU A 72 -4.32 -2.79 -9.38
N ALA A 73 -5.18 -2.19 -10.21
CA ALA A 73 -6.39 -2.81 -10.78
C ALA A 73 -6.14 -4.16 -11.48
N TYR A 74 -4.94 -4.34 -12.04
CA TYR A 74 -4.58 -5.56 -12.77
C TYR A 74 -4.29 -6.76 -11.84
N LEU A 75 -4.23 -6.54 -10.52
CA LEU A 75 -3.94 -7.55 -9.51
C LEU A 75 -5.23 -8.06 -8.88
N ASN A 76 -5.46 -9.37 -8.95
CA ASN A 76 -6.46 -10.00 -8.11
C ASN A 76 -5.88 -10.23 -6.71
N ILE A 77 -6.24 -9.37 -5.75
CA ILE A 77 -5.78 -9.49 -4.37
C ILE A 77 -6.34 -10.76 -3.75
N LEU A 78 -5.45 -11.60 -3.24
CA LEU A 78 -5.79 -12.81 -2.50
C LEU A 78 -5.77 -12.55 -0.99
N SER A 79 -4.74 -11.86 -0.50
CA SER A 79 -4.58 -11.58 0.92
C SER A 79 -3.80 -10.29 1.18
N VAL A 80 -4.14 -9.59 2.27
CA VAL A 80 -3.38 -8.43 2.77
C VAL A 80 -3.12 -8.59 4.27
N LYS A 81 -1.84 -8.69 4.63
CA LYS A 81 -1.39 -8.89 6.02
C LYS A 81 -0.53 -7.71 6.47
N ILE A 82 -0.75 -7.23 7.69
CA ILE A 82 0.11 -6.22 8.32
C ILE A 82 1.30 -6.95 8.95
N GLN A 83 2.51 -6.62 8.51
CA GLN A 83 3.77 -7.05 9.13
C GLN A 83 4.32 -5.89 9.95
N LYS A 84 4.58 -6.09 11.25
CA LYS A 84 5.17 -5.08 12.16
C LYS A 84 6.70 -5.09 12.07
#